data_AF-A0A5N5I0B3-F1
#
_entry.id   AF-A0A5N5I0B3-F1
#
_cell.length_a   1.000
_cell.length_b   1.000
_cell.length_c   1.000
_cell.angle_alpha   90.00
_cell.angle_beta   90.00
_cell.angle_gamma   90.00
#
_symmetry.space_group_name_H-M   'P 1'
#
loop_
_entity.id
_entity.type
_entity.pdbx_description
1 polymer ?
#
loop_
_entity_poly.entity_id
_entity_poly.type
_entity_poly.pdbx_seq_one_letter_code
_entity_poly.pdbx_strand_id
1 'polypeptide(L)'
;MDIPPPYKKLPKPVNFVCCILMCICRNRKDVLISKWRYVNELRPKELEPLSLEEAFELFCRGGSDVGPFWDHVLGYWKARSEFPDKILFLKYEEMIKDPIVHVTRLAEFLGQPYAAEEESKGVVHQIVKL
;
A
#
# COMPACT_ATOMS: atom_id res chain seq x y z
N MET A 1 11.44 -2.00 1.90
CA MET A 1 10.02 -1.75 1.60
C MET A 1 9.95 -0.29 1.18
N ASP A 2 9.94 -0.03 -0.12
CA ASP A 2 9.93 1.35 -0.62
C ASP A 2 8.56 1.94 -0.36
N ILE A 3 8.48 2.78 0.66
CA ILE A 3 7.25 3.52 0.97
C ILE A 3 7.19 4.67 -0.05
N PRO A 4 6.12 4.79 -0.86
CA PRO A 4 6.02 5.85 -1.84
C PRO A 4 6.12 7.21 -1.13
N PRO A 5 6.67 8.25 -1.77
CA PRO A 5 6.77 9.56 -1.16
C PRO A 5 5.38 10.10 -0.79
N PRO A 6 5.23 10.93 0.25
CA PRO A 6 3.96 11.55 0.61
C PRO A 6 3.28 12.20 -0.60
N TYR A 7 1.95 12.10 -0.70
CA TYR A 7 1.20 12.64 -1.83
C TYR A 7 1.54 14.10 -2.15
N LYS A 8 1.75 14.94 -1.13
CA LYS A 8 2.14 16.35 -1.29
C LYS A 8 3.49 16.57 -2.01
N LYS A 9 4.36 15.57 -2.03
CA LYS A 9 5.67 15.60 -2.71
C LYS A 9 5.61 15.02 -4.13
N LEU A 10 4.49 14.41 -4.52
CA LEU A 10 4.31 13.92 -5.89
C LEU A 10 4.00 15.09 -6.84
N PRO A 11 4.41 15.00 -8.11
CA PRO A 11 3.82 15.80 -9.16
C PRO A 11 2.29 15.69 -9.09
N LYS A 12 1.54 16.75 -9.38
CA LYS A 12 0.08 16.66 -9.31
C LYS A 12 -0.43 15.59 -10.30
N PRO A 13 -1.47 14.79 -9.95
CA PRO A 13 -2.08 13.78 -10.82
C PRO A 13 -2.40 14.27 -12.25
N VAL A 14 -2.74 15.55 -12.39
CA VAL A 14 -2.97 16.23 -13.68
C VAL A 14 -1.76 16.17 -14.63
N ASN A 15 -0.55 16.00 -14.10
CA ASN A 15 0.68 15.88 -14.89
C ASN A 15 1.04 14.43 -15.23
N PHE A 16 0.30 13.44 -14.71
CA PHE A 16 0.47 12.03 -15.04
C PHE A 16 -0.49 11.63 -16.17
N VAL A 17 -0.11 11.96 -17.40
CA VAL A 17 -0.93 11.67 -18.59
C VAL A 17 -1.21 10.16 -18.70
N CYS A 18 -0.26 9.30 -18.31
CA CYS A 18 -0.37 7.84 -18.49
C CYS A 18 -0.20 7.00 -17.21
N CYS A 19 -0.08 7.60 -16.02
CA CYS A 19 0.19 6.82 -14.80
C CYS A 19 -1.03 6.68 -13.90
N ILE A 20 -1.21 5.47 -13.39
CA ILE A 20 -2.18 5.11 -12.36
C ILE A 20 -1.42 4.92 -11.05
N LEU A 21 -1.97 5.44 -9.96
CA LEU A 21 -1.38 5.38 -8.62
C LEU A 21 -2.21 4.46 -7.73
N MET A 22 -1.58 3.42 -7.19
CA MET A 22 -2.20 2.51 -6.24
C MET A 22 -1.67 2.79 -4.83
N CYS A 23 -2.59 2.98 -3.89
CA CYS A 23 -2.27 3.15 -2.47
C CYS A 23 -2.91 2.01 -1.68
N ILE A 24 -2.08 1.26 -0.95
CA ILE A 24 -2.54 0.20 -0.05
C ILE A 24 -2.37 0.71 1.39
N CYS A 25 -3.48 0.84 2.10
CA CYS A 25 -3.50 1.15 3.53
C CYS A 25 -3.59 -0.14 4.34
N ARG A 26 -2.92 -0.17 5.49
CA ARG A 26 -2.96 -1.29 6.43
C ARG A 26 -3.17 -0.75 7.85
N ASN A 27 -3.67 -1.59 8.75
CA ASN A 27 -3.78 -1.27 10.17
C ASN A 27 -2.43 -0.80 10.72
N ARG A 28 -2.42 0.34 11.40
CA ARG A 28 -1.20 0.96 11.94
C ARG A 28 -0.39 0.04 12.85
N LYS A 29 -1.07 -0.82 13.62
CA LYS A 29 -0.41 -1.75 14.54
C LYS A 29 0.37 -2.80 13.75
N ASP A 30 -0.23 -3.32 12.69
CA ASP A 30 0.41 -4.31 11.83
C ASP A 30 1.54 -3.68 11.00
N VAL A 31 1.38 -2.42 10.58
CA VAL A 31 2.45 -1.65 9.92
C VAL A 31 3.65 -1.49 10.86
N LEU A 32 3.42 -1.10 12.12
CA LEU A 32 4.48 -0.97 13.12
C LEU A 32 5.23 -2.29 13.32
N ILE A 33 4.51 -3.39 13.58
CA ILE A 33 5.14 -4.69 13.81
C ILE A 33 5.91 -5.16 12.57
N SER A 34 5.32 -5.01 11.38
CA SER A 34 5.98 -5.38 10.12
C SER A 34 7.25 -4.56 9.89
N LYS A 35 7.22 -3.24 10.17
CA LYS A 35 8.38 -2.36 10.01
C LYS A 35 9.46 -2.66 11.04
N TRP A 36 9.08 -2.87 12.30
CA TRP A 36 9.99 -3.22 13.39
C TRP A 36 10.76 -4.51 13.07
N ARG A 37 10.06 -5.56 12.62
CA ARG A 37 10.70 -6.81 12.18
C ARG A 37 11.66 -6.58 11.01
N TYR A 38 11.21 -5.88 9.98
CA TYR A 38 12.03 -5.59 8.80
C TYR A 38 13.31 -4.80 9.14
N VAL A 39 13.19 -3.77 9.97
CA VAL A 39 14.34 -2.96 10.40
C VAL A 39 15.33 -3.80 11.20
N ASN A 40 14.86 -4.67 12.09
CA ASN A 40 15.73 -5.57 12.85
C ASN A 40 16.40 -6.64 11.99
N GLU A 41 15.71 -7.16 10.98
CA GLU A 41 16.29 -8.11 10.02
C GLU A 41 17.39 -7.49 9.16
N LEU A 42 17.27 -6.21 8.82
CA LEU A 42 18.29 -5.46 8.08
C LEU A 42 19.41 -4.90 8.94
N ARG A 43 19.23 -4.88 10.27
CA ARG A 43 20.22 -4.30 11.18
C ARG A 43 21.49 -5.15 11.19
N PRO A 44 22.69 -4.55 11.16
CA PRO A 44 23.94 -5.27 11.38
C PRO A 44 23.88 -6.07 12.68
N LYS A 45 24.37 -7.32 12.66
CA LYS A 45 24.29 -8.24 13.80
C LYS A 45 25.11 -7.78 15.00
N GLU A 46 26.03 -6.86 14.78
CA GLU A 46 26.90 -6.24 15.78
C GLU A 46 26.16 -5.16 16.59
N LEU A 47 25.00 -4.71 16.12
CA LEU A 47 24.16 -3.73 16.82
C LEU A 47 23.03 -4.44 17.55
N GLU A 48 22.72 -3.95 18.75
CA GLU A 48 21.55 -4.43 19.49
C GLU A 48 20.26 -4.25 18.68
N PRO A 49 19.33 -5.23 18.72
CA PRO A 49 18.03 -5.09 18.08
C PRO A 49 17.30 -3.85 18.59
N LEU A 50 16.56 -3.19 17.70
CA LEU A 50 15.66 -2.10 18.10
C LEU A 50 14.55 -2.71 18.95
N SER A 51 14.34 -2.19 20.16
CA SER A 51 13.21 -2.65 20.98
C SER A 51 11.88 -2.25 20.35
N LEU A 52 10.81 -2.95 20.72
CA LEU A 52 9.48 -2.62 20.21
C LEU A 52 9.02 -1.25 20.73
N GLU A 53 9.37 -0.92 21.97
CA GLU A 53 9.06 0.35 22.63
C GLU A 53 9.72 1.52 21.91
N GLU A 54 11.01 1.42 21.59
CA GLU A 54 11.72 2.43 20.80
C GLU A 54 11.12 2.57 19.40
N ALA A 55 10.81 1.45 18.74
CA ALA A 55 10.18 1.46 17.43
C ALA A 55 8.79 2.12 17.47
N PHE A 56 8.00 1.87 18.52
CA PHE A 56 6.70 2.49 18.74
C PHE A 56 6.83 4.00 18.93
N GLU A 57 7.76 4.45 19.78
CA GLU A 57 8.02 5.87 20.00
C GLU A 57 8.45 6.59 18.71
N LEU A 58 9.39 6.00 17.96
CA LEU A 58 9.83 6.52 16.66
C LEU A 58 8.67 6.60 15.66
N PHE A 59 7.83 5.57 15.61
CA PHE A 59 6.66 5.53 14.74
C PHE A 59 5.64 6.62 15.10
N CYS A 60 5.34 6.79 16.39
CA CYS A 60 4.40 7.79 16.89
C CYS A 60 4.88 9.22 16.65
N ARG A 61 6.18 9.48 16.78
CA ARG A 61 6.80 10.80 16.50
C ARG A 61 6.88 11.13 15.00
N GLY A 62 6.49 10.19 14.13
CA GLY A 62 6.61 10.36 12.69
C GLY A 62 8.05 10.27 12.19
N GLY A 63 8.95 9.65 12.96
CA GLY A 63 10.35 9.36 12.61
C GLY A 63 10.47 8.25 11.57
N SER A 64 9.71 8.35 10.49
CA SER A 64 9.85 7.52 9.30
C SER A 64 10.37 8.37 8.16
N ASP A 65 11.09 7.77 7.22
CA ASP A 65 11.66 8.46 6.05
C ASP A 65 10.61 9.21 5.19
N VAL A 66 9.33 8.87 5.38
CA VAL A 66 8.18 9.46 4.69
C VAL A 66 7.31 10.36 5.59
N GLY A 67 7.74 10.66 6.82
CA GLY A 67 7.00 11.47 7.78
C GLY A 67 5.95 10.68 8.58
N PRO A 68 4.99 11.36 9.23
CA PRO A 68 3.93 10.70 9.99
C PRO A 68 3.09 9.79 9.11
N PHE A 69 2.92 8.52 9.53
CA PHE A 69 2.09 7.54 8.81
C PHE A 69 0.69 8.07 8.47
N TRP A 70 0.11 8.85 9.38
CA TRP A 70 -1.22 9.45 9.19
C TRP A 70 -1.28 10.43 8.03
N ASP A 71 -0.30 11.33 7.95
CA ASP A 71 -0.26 12.34 6.89
C ASP A 71 -0.06 11.69 5.52
N HIS A 72 0.70 10.60 5.49
CA HIS A 72 0.88 9.79 4.30
C HIS A 72 -0.45 9.20 3.83
N VAL A 73 -1.10 8.37 4.66
CA VAL A 73 -2.38 7.71 4.31
C VAL A 73 -3.49 8.72 4.00
N LEU A 74 -3.62 9.78 4.81
CA LEU A 74 -4.65 10.81 4.62
C LEU A 74 -4.45 11.60 3.32
N GLY A 75 -3.20 11.82 2.90
CA GLY A 75 -2.90 12.48 1.63
C GLY A 75 -3.51 11.72 0.45
N TYR A 76 -3.21 10.43 0.34
CA TYR A 76 -3.77 9.57 -0.71
C TYR A 76 -5.27 9.37 -0.57
N TRP A 77 -5.78 9.26 0.66
CA TRP A 77 -7.21 9.11 0.91
C TRP A 77 -8.03 10.30 0.42
N LYS A 78 -7.52 11.53 0.58
CA LYS A 78 -8.17 12.75 0.07
C LYS A 78 -8.04 12.83 -1.45
N ALA A 79 -6.84 12.57 -1.97
CA ALA A 79 -6.54 12.63 -3.39
C ALA A 79 -7.41 11.68 -4.24
N ARG A 80 -7.80 10.52 -3.70
CA ARG A 80 -8.64 9.56 -4.42
C ARG A 80 -10.00 10.15 -4.84
N SER A 81 -10.52 11.12 -4.10
CA SER A 81 -11.79 11.79 -4.43
C SER A 81 -11.60 12.88 -5.48
N GLU A 82 -10.40 13.47 -5.57
CA GLU A 82 -10.05 14.46 -6.59
C GLU A 82 -9.71 13.79 -7.93
N PHE A 83 -9.15 12.57 -7.90
CA PHE A 83 -8.70 11.84 -9.09
C PHE A 83 -9.14 10.37 -9.05
N PRO A 84 -10.47 10.09 -9.09
CA PRO A 84 -11.00 8.74 -8.94
C PRO A 84 -10.49 7.78 -10.02
N ASP A 85 -10.26 8.25 -11.25
CA ASP A 85 -9.79 7.42 -12.37
C ASP A 85 -8.25 7.25 -12.41
N LYS A 86 -7.53 7.88 -11.48
CA LYS A 86 -6.05 7.82 -11.41
C LYS A 86 -5.54 7.25 -10.10
N ILE A 87 -6.34 7.27 -9.03
CA ILE A 87 -5.91 6.84 -7.70
C ILE A 87 -6.83 5.73 -7.18
N LEU A 88 -6.30 4.51 -7.10
CA LEU A 88 -6.97 3.39 -6.44
C LEU A 88 -6.48 3.27 -5.00
N PHE A 89 -7.41 3.42 -4.06
CA PHE A 89 -7.15 3.22 -2.64
C PHE A 89 -7.72 1.88 -2.17
N LEU A 90 -6.85 1.01 -1.66
CA LEU A 90 -7.19 -0.33 -1.16
C LEU A 90 -6.83 -0.46 0.33
N LYS A 91 -7.52 -1.36 1.03
CA LYS A 91 -7.12 -1.78 2.37
C LYS A 91 -6.58 -3.20 2.32
N TYR A 92 -5.41 -3.40 2.90
CA TYR A 92 -4.71 -4.67 2.95
C TYR A 92 -5.58 -5.77 3.60
N GLU A 93 -6.31 -5.46 4.66
CA GLU A 93 -7.16 -6.42 5.37
C GLU A 93 -8.34 -6.88 4.51
N GLU A 94 -8.90 -5.98 3.69
CA GLU A 94 -9.98 -6.32 2.76
C GLU A 94 -9.45 -7.18 1.61
N MET A 95 -8.25 -6.88 1.11
CA MET A 95 -7.57 -7.68 0.09
C MET A 95 -7.29 -9.11 0.54
N ILE A 96 -6.92 -9.33 1.81
CA ILE A 96 -6.75 -10.69 2.34
C ILE A 96 -8.09 -11.39 2.50
N LYS A 97 -9.12 -10.66 2.93
CA LYS A 97 -10.44 -11.23 3.18
C LYS A 97 -11.12 -11.71 1.91
N ASP A 98 -11.01 -10.94 0.82
CA ASP A 98 -11.59 -11.27 -0.48
C ASP A 98 -10.64 -10.92 -1.64
N PRO A 99 -9.58 -11.72 -1.83
CA PRO A 99 -8.55 -11.42 -2.81
C PRO A 99 -9.09 -11.43 -4.25
N ILE A 100 -10.08 -12.28 -4.54
CA ILE A 100 -10.68 -12.38 -5.88
C ILE A 100 -11.35 -11.06 -6.25
N VAL A 101 -12.21 -10.52 -5.38
CA VAL A 101 -12.90 -9.24 -5.63
C VAL A 101 -11.89 -8.10 -5.82
N HIS A 102 -10.84 -8.04 -5.00
CA HIS A 102 -9.85 -6.97 -5.09
C HIS A 102 -8.94 -7.07 -6.32
N VAL A 103 -8.59 -8.28 -6.77
CA VAL A 103 -7.82 -8.50 -8.01
C VAL A 103 -8.67 -8.19 -9.25
N THR A 104 -9.95 -8.58 -9.26
CA THR A 104 -10.88 -8.21 -10.35
C THR A 104 -11.06 -6.70 -10.43
N ARG A 105 -11.33 -6.04 -9.30
CA ARG A 105 -11.45 -4.58 -9.23
C ARG A 105 -10.17 -3.87 -9.69
N LEU A 106 -9.01 -4.44 -9.39
CA LEU A 106 -7.74 -3.88 -9.88
C LEU A 106 -7.64 -3.97 -11.41
N ALA A 107 -8.00 -5.11 -11.99
CA ALA A 107 -7.97 -5.31 -13.44
C ALA A 107 -8.92 -4.33 -14.16
N GLU A 108 -10.14 -4.15 -13.65
CA GLU A 108 -11.10 -3.15 -14.12
C GLU A 108 -10.52 -1.73 -14.06
N PHE A 109 -9.88 -1.38 -12.93
CA PHE A 109 -9.29 -0.06 -12.73
C PHE A 109 -8.13 0.24 -13.69
N LEU A 110 -7.37 -0.78 -14.07
CA LEU A 110 -6.31 -0.68 -15.07
C LEU A 110 -6.85 -0.65 -16.52
N GLY A 111 -8.17 -0.72 -16.71
CA GLY A 111 -8.80 -0.81 -18.03
C GLY A 111 -8.54 -2.14 -18.73
N GLN A 112 -8.29 -3.21 -17.96
CA GLN A 112 -8.01 -4.57 -18.45
C GLN A 112 -8.93 -5.57 -17.72
N PRO A 113 -10.27 -5.45 -17.82
CA PRO A 113 -11.18 -6.38 -17.16
C PRO A 113 -10.99 -7.80 -17.71
N TYR A 114 -11.16 -8.80 -16.86
CA TYR A 114 -11.10 -10.20 -17.28
C TYR A 114 -12.23 -10.52 -18.25
N ALA A 115 -11.91 -11.25 -19.32
CA ALA A 115 -12.92 -11.77 -20.23
C ALA A 115 -13.69 -12.93 -19.59
N ALA A 116 -14.94 -13.16 -20.01
CA ALA A 116 -15.76 -14.28 -19.50
C ALA A 116 -15.07 -15.65 -19.67
N GLU A 117 -14.25 -15.80 -20.72
CA GLU A 117 -13.44 -17.00 -20.93
C GLU A 117 -12.31 -17.15 -19.89
N GLU A 118 -11.68 -16.05 -19.46
CA GLU A 118 -10.65 -16.07 -18.42
C GLU A 118 -11.25 -16.37 -17.05
N GLU A 119 -12.43 -15.81 -16.76
CA GLU A 119 -13.18 -16.09 -15.53
C GLU A 119 -13.60 -17.56 -15.46
N SER A 120 -14.16 -18.11 -16.55
CA SER A 120 -14.56 -19.52 -16.61
C SER A 120 -13.38 -20.50 -16.53
N LYS A 121 -12.21 -20.11 -17.06
CA LYS A 121 -10.95 -20.86 -16.88
C LYS A 121 -10.33 -20.69 -15.48
N GLY A 122 -10.91 -19.84 -14.64
CA GLY A 122 -10.46 -19.60 -13.27
C GLY A 122 -9.12 -18.86 -13.19
N VAL A 123 -8.77 -18.04 -14.19
CA VAL A 123 -7.50 -17.29 -14.24
C VAL A 123 -7.29 -16.45 -12.98
N VAL A 124 -8.34 -15.76 -12.52
CA VAL A 124 -8.28 -14.94 -11.28
C VAL A 124 -7.90 -15.79 -10.06
N HIS A 125 -8.43 -17.01 -9.96
CA HIS A 125 -8.10 -17.93 -8.87
C HIS A 125 -6.67 -18.46 -8.96
N GLN A 126 -6.10 -18.56 -10.16
CA GLN A 126 -4.70 -18.94 -10.34
C GLN A 126 -3.78 -17.81 -9.92
N ILE A 127 -4.09 -16.56 -10.28
CA ILE A 127 -3.32 -15.37 -9.88
C ILE A 127 -3.28 -15.22 -8.36
N VAL A 128 -4.41 -15.40 -7.68
CA VAL A 128 -4.48 -15.29 -6.21
C VAL A 128 -3.67 -16.38 -5.49
N LYS A 129 -3.34 -17.50 -6.16
CA LYS A 129 -2.56 -18.60 -5.58
C LYS A 129 -1.04 -18.49 -5.81
N LEU A 130 -0.58 -17.53 -6.62
CA LEU A 130 0.85 -17.26 -6.86
C LEU A 130 1.53 -16.68 -5.62
#